data_AF-A0ABD6G1J1-F1
#
_entry.id   AF-A0ABD6G1J1-F1
#
_cell.length_a   1.000
_cell.length_b   1.000
_cell.length_c   1.000
_cell.angle_alpha   90.00
_cell.angle_beta   90.00
_cell.angle_gamma   90.00
#
_symmetry.space_group_name_H-M   'P 1'
#
loop_
_entity.id
_entity.type
_entity.pdbx_description
1 polymer ?
#
loop_
_entity_poly.entity_id
_entity_poly.type
_entity_poly.pdbx_seq_one_letter_code
_entity_poly.pdbx_strand_id
1 'polypeptide(L)'
;MNYLKLLMALIFCFALICTSGHIAFADDDFGEHHEHYEWGYGKKEHIDDRYEDAGEMIGWGTVITFAVAGLIFPMRRLTKPMITTFPSIKQIYISLTKFLGKYHILIGIVTVLLSICHGILMYLHEGRLEDEGVSGLVSAIVLGIAGLIGLMLFNNKKVKSLRTTHMTLIAVTMVIALFHIFIS
;
A
#
# COMPACT_ATOMS: atom_id res chain seq x y z
N MET A 1 26.45 -17.23 -4.36
CA MET A 1 26.25 -16.17 -5.38
C MET A 1 25.12 -16.45 -6.36
N ASN A 2 24.87 -17.71 -6.77
CA ASN A 2 23.79 -18.02 -7.72
C ASN A 2 22.38 -17.78 -7.15
N TYR A 3 22.18 -18.01 -5.85
CA TYR A 3 20.88 -17.74 -5.17
C TYR A 3 20.56 -16.25 -4.98
N LEU A 4 21.58 -15.38 -4.87
CA LEU A 4 21.37 -13.93 -4.79
C LEU A 4 20.94 -13.36 -6.15
N LYS A 5 21.47 -13.93 -7.24
CA LYS A 5 21.03 -13.61 -8.60
C LYS A 5 19.63 -14.14 -8.87
N LEU A 6 19.29 -15.33 -8.36
CA LEU A 6 17.94 -15.89 -8.41
C LEU A 6 16.93 -15.00 -7.66
N LEU A 7 17.27 -14.52 -6.46
CA LEU A 7 16.44 -13.62 -5.66
C LEU A 7 16.23 -12.25 -6.33
N MET A 8 17.29 -11.67 -6.91
CA MET A 8 17.18 -10.42 -7.66
C MET A 8 16.37 -10.59 -8.96
N ALA A 9 16.51 -11.73 -9.63
CA ALA A 9 15.68 -12.06 -10.80
C ALA A 9 14.21 -12.24 -10.41
N LEU A 10 13.91 -12.79 -9.22
CA LEU A 10 12.55 -12.95 -8.73
C LEU A 10 11.88 -11.62 -8.35
N ILE A 11 12.61 -10.72 -7.67
CA ILE A 11 12.14 -9.36 -7.34
C ILE A 11 11.91 -8.54 -8.63
N PHE A 12 12.75 -8.75 -9.64
CA PHE A 12 12.60 -8.12 -10.95
C PHE A 12 11.43 -8.71 -11.76
N CYS A 13 11.22 -10.03 -11.75
CA CYS A 13 10.05 -10.68 -12.34
C CYS A 13 8.74 -10.24 -11.65
N PHE A 14 8.72 -10.07 -10.33
CA PHE A 14 7.57 -9.51 -9.60
C PHE A 14 7.27 -8.07 -10.04
N ALA A 15 8.30 -7.24 -10.21
CA ALA A 15 8.15 -5.88 -10.74
C ALA A 15 7.66 -5.84 -12.20
N LEU A 16 7.93 -6.87 -13.01
CA LEU A 16 7.43 -7.01 -14.38
C LEU A 16 5.99 -7.51 -14.45
N ILE A 17 5.59 -8.47 -13.62
CA ILE A 17 4.22 -8.99 -13.56
C ILE A 17 3.23 -7.90 -13.14
N CYS A 18 3.62 -7.00 -12.21
CA CYS A 18 2.79 -5.85 -11.83
C CYS A 18 2.67 -4.76 -12.94
N THR A 19 3.46 -4.84 -14.02
CA THR A 19 3.47 -3.83 -15.10
C THR A 19 3.00 -4.34 -16.45
N SER A 20 2.73 -5.64 -16.62
CA SER A 20 1.99 -6.19 -17.76
C SER A 20 0.52 -6.34 -17.38
N GLY A 21 -0.25 -5.29 -17.64
CA GLY A 21 -1.70 -5.35 -17.49
C GLY A 21 -2.32 -6.47 -18.32
N HIS A 22 -3.28 -7.15 -17.71
CA HIS A 22 -4.53 -7.42 -18.38
C HIS A 22 -5.62 -6.67 -17.63
N ILE A 23 -6.20 -5.71 -18.32
CA ILE A 23 -7.55 -5.22 -18.07
C ILE A 23 -8.44 -6.46 -18.21
N ALA A 24 -8.92 -6.99 -17.09
CA ALA A 24 -9.98 -7.99 -17.12
C ALA A 24 -11.30 -7.26 -17.34
N PHE A 25 -11.83 -7.46 -18.54
CA PHE A 25 -13.20 -7.17 -18.94
C PHE A 25 -14.19 -7.79 -17.94
N ALA A 26 -15.28 -7.10 -17.65
CA ALA A 26 -16.49 -7.73 -17.17
C ALA A 26 -16.96 -8.71 -18.26
N ASP A 27 -16.88 -10.01 -17.98
CA ASP A 27 -17.58 -11.03 -18.74
C ASP A 27 -18.81 -11.38 -17.92
N ASP A 28 -19.96 -10.84 -18.33
CA ASP A 28 -21.27 -11.23 -17.84
C ASP A 28 -21.53 -12.67 -18.33
N ASP A 29 -21.03 -13.68 -17.63
CA ASP A 29 -21.41 -15.07 -17.90
C ASP A 29 -22.65 -15.44 -17.08
N PHE A 30 -23.81 -15.25 -17.70
CA PHE A 30 -25.06 -15.88 -17.30
C PHE A 30 -24.95 -17.40 -17.52
N GLY A 31 -24.52 -18.13 -16.51
CA GLY A 31 -24.50 -19.59 -16.48
C GLY A 31 -25.29 -20.16 -15.28
N GLU A 32 -26.46 -20.72 -15.57
CA GLU A 32 -27.36 -21.40 -14.62
C GLU A 32 -26.71 -22.57 -13.85
N HIS A 33 -27.07 -22.66 -12.57
CA HIS A 33 -27.46 -23.88 -11.80
C HIS A 33 -26.73 -24.03 -10.44
N HIS A 34 -27.40 -23.75 -9.34
CA HIS A 34 -28.15 -24.77 -8.59
C HIS A 34 -28.88 -24.16 -7.38
N GLU A 35 -30.12 -24.59 -7.24
CA GLU A 35 -31.11 -24.22 -6.24
C GLU A 35 -30.71 -24.68 -4.83
N HIS A 36 -30.80 -23.78 -3.85
CA HIS A 36 -31.30 -24.07 -2.51
C HIS A 36 -31.80 -22.77 -1.87
N TYR A 37 -33.08 -22.47 -2.06
CA TYR A 37 -33.75 -21.35 -1.39
C TYR A 37 -34.10 -21.74 0.05
N GLU A 38 -33.25 -21.39 1.01
CA GLU A 38 -33.67 -21.22 2.40
C GLU A 38 -34.16 -19.79 2.62
N TRP A 39 -35.43 -19.68 3.00
CA TRP A 39 -36.14 -18.43 3.21
C TRP A 39 -35.69 -17.72 4.49
N GLY A 40 -34.93 -16.63 4.36
CA GLY A 40 -34.77 -15.63 5.41
C GLY A 40 -33.67 -14.61 5.13
N TYR A 41 -34.01 -13.31 5.08
CA TYR A 41 -33.08 -12.15 5.04
C TYR A 41 -32.50 -11.68 3.68
N GLY A 42 -33.32 -11.51 2.65
CA GLY A 42 -32.94 -10.84 1.38
C GLY A 42 -32.61 -9.32 1.44
N LYS A 43 -32.10 -8.82 2.56
CA LYS A 43 -31.62 -7.43 2.71
C LYS A 43 -30.26 -7.31 3.41
N LYS A 44 -29.70 -8.40 3.93
CA LYS A 44 -28.39 -8.41 4.59
C LYS A 44 -27.25 -8.72 3.62
N GLU A 45 -27.43 -9.69 2.72
CA GLU A 45 -26.39 -10.09 1.75
C GLU A 45 -25.89 -8.89 0.91
N HIS A 46 -26.80 -8.14 0.27
CA HIS A 46 -26.39 -6.97 -0.54
C HIS A 46 -25.74 -5.81 0.23
N ILE A 47 -25.85 -5.75 1.55
CA ILE A 47 -25.17 -4.72 2.36
C ILE A 47 -23.81 -5.22 2.82
N ASP A 48 -23.69 -6.52 3.09
CA ASP A 48 -22.44 -7.13 3.53
C ASP A 48 -21.38 -7.05 2.44
N ASP A 49 -21.72 -7.47 1.22
CA ASP A 49 -20.80 -7.45 0.06
C ASP A 49 -20.30 -6.04 -0.27
N ARG A 50 -21.11 -5.01 0.01
CA ARG A 50 -20.71 -3.61 -0.24
C ARG A 50 -19.56 -3.13 0.63
N TYR A 51 -19.45 -3.66 1.85
CA TYR A 51 -18.37 -3.28 2.76
C TYR A 51 -17.07 -3.98 2.38
N GLU A 52 -17.15 -5.23 1.91
CA GLU A 52 -16.04 -5.99 1.36
C GLU A 52 -15.46 -5.30 0.11
N ASP A 53 -16.26 -5.09 -0.93
CA ASP A 53 -15.84 -4.43 -2.18
C ASP A 53 -15.19 -3.06 -1.92
N ALA A 54 -15.83 -2.25 -1.07
CA ALA A 54 -15.30 -0.95 -0.69
C ALA A 54 -14.00 -1.08 0.16
N GLY A 55 -13.95 -2.08 1.04
CA GLY A 55 -12.80 -2.43 1.85
C GLY A 55 -11.59 -2.78 0.99
N GLU A 56 -11.75 -3.67 0.01
CA GLU A 56 -10.70 -4.06 -0.93
C GLU A 56 -10.20 -2.87 -1.76
N MET A 57 -11.12 -2.07 -2.31
CA MET A 57 -10.75 -0.88 -3.09
C MET A 57 -9.94 0.11 -2.24
N ILE A 58 -10.35 0.36 -0.99
CA ILE A 58 -9.59 1.22 -0.06
C ILE A 58 -8.25 0.57 0.34
N GLY A 59 -8.21 -0.75 0.47
CA GLY A 59 -6.99 -1.53 0.70
C GLY A 59 -5.95 -1.27 -0.40
N TRP A 60 -6.34 -1.44 -1.67
CA TRP A 60 -5.48 -1.12 -2.81
C TRP A 60 -5.09 0.36 -2.87
N GLY A 61 -6.03 1.25 -2.57
CA GLY A 61 -5.75 2.68 -2.43
C GLY A 61 -4.65 2.96 -1.41
N THR A 62 -4.69 2.30 -0.25
CA THR A 62 -3.69 2.38 0.81
C THR A 62 -2.32 1.94 0.30
N VAL A 63 -2.24 0.79 -0.39
CA VAL A 63 -1.00 0.26 -0.96
C VAL A 63 -0.38 1.25 -1.95
N ILE A 64 -1.19 1.81 -2.85
CA ILE A 64 -0.74 2.79 -3.84
C ILE A 64 -0.21 4.05 -3.15
N THR A 65 -0.95 4.62 -2.21
CA THR A 65 -0.51 5.84 -1.52
C THR A 65 0.74 5.60 -0.67
N PHE A 66 0.85 4.43 -0.03
CA PHE A 66 2.04 4.01 0.70
C PHE A 66 3.26 3.90 -0.21
N ALA A 67 3.12 3.26 -1.37
CA ALA A 67 4.19 3.14 -2.36
C ALA A 67 4.63 4.52 -2.86
N VAL A 68 3.69 5.39 -3.22
CA VAL A 68 3.97 6.77 -3.67
C VAL A 68 4.68 7.59 -2.58
N ALA A 69 4.26 7.46 -1.32
CA ALA A 69 4.93 8.10 -0.19
C ALA A 69 6.38 7.60 -0.05
N GLY A 70 6.61 6.30 -0.25
CA GLY A 70 7.93 5.65 -0.19
C GLY A 70 8.89 6.06 -1.32
N LEU A 71 8.38 6.39 -2.51
CA LEU A 71 9.20 6.77 -3.67
C LEU A 71 10.11 7.98 -3.44
N ILE A 72 9.78 8.86 -2.49
CA ILE A 72 10.60 10.03 -2.17
C ILE A 72 12.05 9.66 -1.83
N PHE A 73 12.28 8.53 -1.17
CA PHE A 73 13.60 8.12 -0.72
C PHE A 73 14.51 7.71 -1.89
N PRO A 74 14.16 6.71 -2.73
CA PRO A 74 14.97 6.37 -3.88
C PRO A 74 15.08 7.56 -4.84
N MET A 75 14.02 8.36 -5.02
CA MET A 75 14.08 9.52 -5.90
C MET A 75 15.11 10.56 -5.45
N ARG A 76 15.16 10.89 -4.16
CA ARG A 76 16.19 11.78 -3.59
C ARG A 76 17.59 11.20 -3.68
N ARG A 77 17.75 9.89 -3.44
CA ARG A 77 19.05 9.20 -3.50
C ARG A 77 19.59 9.14 -4.92
N LEU A 78 18.71 8.91 -5.89
CA LEU A 78 19.06 8.74 -7.30
C LEU A 78 19.03 10.04 -8.10
N THR A 79 18.74 11.19 -7.47
CA THR A 79 18.64 12.47 -8.20
C THR A 79 19.91 12.80 -8.97
N LYS A 80 21.07 12.79 -8.31
CA LYS A 80 22.37 13.07 -8.97
C LYS A 80 22.65 12.12 -10.14
N PRO A 81 22.68 10.78 -9.95
CA PRO A 81 23.00 9.88 -11.06
C PRO A 81 21.98 9.95 -12.20
N MET A 82 20.69 10.11 -11.90
CA MET A 82 19.66 10.18 -12.93
C MET A 82 19.80 11.41 -13.83
N ILE A 83 20.02 12.59 -13.24
CA ILE A 83 20.13 13.83 -14.04
C ILE A 83 21.46 13.94 -14.80
N THR A 84 22.50 13.23 -14.35
CA THR A 84 23.79 13.20 -15.06
C THR A 84 23.78 12.21 -16.22
N THR A 85 23.14 11.05 -16.06
CA THR A 85 23.06 10.02 -17.10
C THR A 85 22.01 10.36 -18.15
N PHE A 86 20.87 10.92 -17.73
CA PHE A 86 19.74 11.23 -18.60
C PHE A 86 19.39 12.73 -18.50
N PRO A 87 20.18 13.62 -19.12
CA PRO A 87 19.94 15.06 -19.04
C PRO A 87 18.59 15.48 -19.66
N SER A 88 18.05 14.72 -20.61
CA SER A 88 16.76 14.97 -21.26
C SER A 88 15.56 14.96 -20.28
N ILE A 89 15.61 14.14 -19.24
CA ILE A 89 14.52 14.02 -18.24
C ILE A 89 14.78 14.85 -16.98
N LYS A 90 15.89 15.60 -16.92
CA LYS A 90 16.34 16.32 -15.71
C LYS A 90 15.23 17.17 -15.09
N GLN A 91 14.54 17.96 -15.91
CA GLN A 91 13.52 18.87 -15.41
C GLN A 91 12.31 18.12 -14.85
N ILE A 92 11.88 17.06 -15.53
CA ILE A 92 10.77 16.20 -15.09
C ILE A 92 11.14 15.53 -13.76
N TYR A 93 12.34 14.96 -13.67
CA TYR A 93 12.81 14.27 -12.47
C TYR A 93 12.91 15.20 -11.26
N ILE A 94 13.45 16.40 -11.44
CA ILE A 94 13.53 17.42 -10.38
C ILE A 94 12.14 17.85 -9.94
N SER A 95 11.23 18.12 -10.89
CA SER A 95 9.85 18.51 -10.60
C SER A 95 9.11 17.43 -9.81
N LEU A 96 9.22 16.17 -10.22
CA LEU A 96 8.58 15.04 -9.53
C LEU A 96 9.15 14.84 -8.12
N THR A 97 10.48 14.90 -7.96
CA THR A 97 11.13 14.80 -6.64
C THR A 97 10.69 15.94 -5.71
N LYS A 98 10.55 17.17 -6.23
CA LYS A 98 10.05 18.32 -5.47
C LYS A 98 8.57 18.15 -5.10
N PHE A 99 7.75 17.67 -6.03
CA PHE A 99 6.33 17.41 -5.81
C PHE A 99 6.15 16.40 -4.68
N LEU A 100 6.78 15.22 -4.78
CA LEU A 100 6.74 14.21 -3.72
C LEU A 100 7.28 14.77 -2.41
N GLY A 101 8.37 15.54 -2.45
CA GLY A 101 8.91 16.21 -1.26
C GLY A 101 7.97 17.19 -0.57
N LYS A 102 7.16 17.93 -1.35
CA LYS A 102 6.21 18.91 -0.83
C LYS A 102 4.97 18.23 -0.24
N TYR A 103 4.47 17.19 -0.91
CA TYR A 103 3.22 16.52 -0.53
C TYR A 103 3.41 15.24 0.29
N HIS A 104 4.64 14.81 0.59
CA HIS A 104 4.93 13.57 1.33
C HIS A 104 4.14 13.43 2.64
N ILE A 105 4.04 14.51 3.43
CA ILE A 105 3.28 14.48 4.68
C ILE A 105 1.79 14.28 4.41
N LEU A 106 1.23 15.00 3.43
CA LEU A 106 -0.18 14.86 3.06
C LEU A 106 -0.48 13.45 2.55
N ILE A 107 0.36 12.91 1.67
CA ILE A 107 0.22 11.54 1.14
C ILE A 107 0.33 10.52 2.28
N GLY A 108 1.25 10.71 3.22
CA GLY A 108 1.37 9.87 4.41
C GLY A 108 0.13 9.91 5.31
N ILE A 109 -0.45 11.09 5.54
CA ILE A 109 -1.71 11.24 6.28
C ILE A 109 -2.85 10.49 5.56
N VAL A 110 -2.98 10.69 4.25
CA VAL A 110 -3.99 9.99 3.44
C VAL A 110 -3.79 8.47 3.52
N THR A 111 -2.55 7.99 3.46
CA THR A 111 -2.24 6.55 3.58
C THR A 111 -2.71 5.99 4.92
N VAL A 112 -2.44 6.69 6.04
CA VAL A 112 -2.89 6.27 7.37
C VAL A 112 -4.42 6.26 7.45
N LEU A 113 -5.09 7.29 6.92
CA LEU A 113 -6.55 7.36 6.91
C LEU A 113 -7.17 6.23 6.10
N LEU A 114 -6.66 5.95 4.89
CA LEU A 114 -7.13 4.84 4.08
C LEU A 114 -6.90 3.50 4.78
N SER A 115 -5.74 3.29 5.43
CA SER A 115 -5.46 2.07 6.20
C SER A 115 -6.46 1.86 7.34
N ILE A 116 -6.82 2.93 8.06
CA ILE A 116 -7.82 2.87 9.13
C ILE A 116 -9.20 2.56 8.54
N CYS A 117 -9.60 3.25 7.47
CA CYS A 117 -10.88 3.03 6.81
C CYS A 117 -11.01 1.60 6.29
N HIS A 118 -9.96 1.05 5.65
CA HIS A 118 -9.91 -0.34 5.20
C HIS A 118 -10.16 -1.29 6.38
N GLY A 119 -9.40 -1.16 7.48
CA GLY A 119 -9.59 -2.02 8.66
C GLY A 119 -10.98 -1.90 9.30
N ILE A 120 -11.59 -0.71 9.31
CA ILE A 120 -12.96 -0.52 9.79
C ILE A 120 -13.97 -1.22 8.87
N LEU A 121 -13.82 -1.10 7.55
CA LEU A 121 -14.72 -1.73 6.59
C LEU A 121 -14.66 -3.25 6.68
N MET A 122 -13.45 -3.82 6.73
CA MET A 122 -13.28 -5.27 6.90
C MET A 122 -13.90 -5.76 8.21
N TYR A 123 -13.70 -5.03 9.31
CA TYR A 123 -14.33 -5.38 10.59
C TYR A 123 -15.87 -5.31 10.55
N LEU A 124 -16.44 -4.33 9.83
CA LEU A 124 -17.89 -4.21 9.68
C LEU A 124 -18.49 -5.32 8.82
N HIS A 125 -17.75 -5.81 7.82
CA HIS A 125 -18.12 -6.94 6.98
C HIS A 125 -17.99 -8.28 7.74
N GLU A 126 -16.82 -8.58 8.28
CA GLU A 126 -16.56 -9.85 8.96
C GLU A 126 -17.26 -9.96 10.33
N GLY A 127 -17.65 -8.82 10.92
CA GLY A 127 -18.26 -8.73 12.25
C GLY A 127 -17.33 -9.08 13.41
N ARG A 128 -16.06 -9.42 13.13
CA ARG A 128 -15.00 -9.75 14.08
C ARG A 128 -13.65 -9.45 13.46
N LEU A 129 -12.57 -9.58 14.24
CA LEU A 129 -11.21 -9.51 13.72
C LEU A 129 -10.75 -10.95 13.46
N GLU A 130 -10.58 -11.32 12.20
CA GLU A 130 -10.03 -12.63 11.83
C GLU A 130 -8.51 -12.71 12.04
N ASP A 131 -7.99 -13.94 12.08
CA ASP A 131 -6.56 -14.21 12.34
C ASP A 131 -5.66 -13.50 11.31
N GLU A 132 -6.11 -13.41 10.06
CA GLU A 132 -5.44 -12.70 8.98
C GLU A 132 -5.46 -11.17 9.19
N GLY A 133 -6.59 -10.65 9.68
CA GLY A 133 -6.79 -9.24 10.02
C GLY A 133 -5.91 -8.72 11.16
N VAL A 134 -5.40 -9.60 12.04
CA VAL A 134 -4.42 -9.24 13.08
C VAL A 134 -3.14 -8.68 12.46
N SER A 135 -2.67 -9.28 11.36
CA SER A 135 -1.45 -8.84 10.68
C SER A 135 -1.62 -7.45 10.05
N GLY A 136 -2.79 -7.19 9.45
CA GLY A 136 -3.19 -5.88 8.93
C GLY A 136 -3.25 -4.81 10.03
N LEU A 137 -3.87 -5.14 11.17
CA LEU A 137 -3.95 -4.24 12.33
C LEU A 137 -2.56 -3.87 12.87
N VAL A 138 -1.66 -4.85 13.04
CA VAL A 138 -0.29 -4.60 13.47
C VAL A 138 0.43 -3.69 12.48
N SER A 139 0.28 -3.93 11.18
CA SER A 139 0.84 -3.08 10.13
C SER A 139 0.34 -1.63 10.24
N ALA A 140 -0.97 -1.44 10.40
CA ALA A 140 -1.60 -0.12 10.54
C ALA A 140 -1.10 0.63 11.79
N ILE A 141 -0.92 -0.05 12.92
CA ILE A 141 -0.37 0.54 14.15
C ILE A 141 1.07 0.99 13.92
N VAL A 142 1.93 0.13 13.35
CA VAL A 142 3.33 0.48 13.07
C VAL A 142 3.41 1.66 12.08
N LEU A 143 2.55 1.67 11.06
CA LEU A 143 2.41 2.78 10.11
C LEU A 143 2.00 4.08 10.80
N GLY A 144 1.04 4.02 11.72
CA GLY A 144 0.61 5.16 12.53
C GLY A 144 1.74 5.73 13.37
N ILE A 145 2.50 4.88 14.06
CA ILE A 145 3.70 5.28 14.81
C ILE A 145 4.75 5.89 13.87
N ALA A 146 4.98 5.28 12.70
CA ALA A 146 5.90 5.83 11.69
C ALA A 146 5.46 7.24 11.24
N GLY A 147 4.16 7.46 11.06
CA GLY A 147 3.55 8.76 10.76
C GLY A 147 3.82 9.80 11.85
N LEU A 148 3.62 9.45 13.13
CA LEU A 148 3.92 10.33 14.27
C LEU A 148 5.40 10.72 14.31
N ILE A 149 6.30 9.74 14.16
CA ILE A 149 7.76 10.02 14.08
C ILE A 149 8.07 10.89 12.85
N GLY A 150 7.38 10.69 11.74
CA GLY A 150 7.50 11.52 10.53
C GLY A 150 7.12 12.98 10.78
N LEU A 151 6.05 13.24 11.53
CA LEU A 151 5.65 14.59 11.96
C LEU A 151 6.68 15.22 12.91
N MET A 152 7.19 14.45 13.87
CA MET A 152 8.28 14.91 14.75
C MET A 152 9.54 15.26 13.95
N LEU A 153 9.88 14.45 12.96
CA LEU A 153 11.01 14.67 12.05
C LEU A 153 10.82 15.93 11.19
N PHE A 154 9.59 16.24 10.76
CA PHE A 154 9.30 17.47 10.01
C PHE A 154 9.67 18.72 10.81
N ASN A 155 9.40 18.72 12.12
CA ASN A 155 9.78 19.81 13.02
C ASN A 155 11.27 19.76 13.40
N ASN A 156 11.91 18.58 13.35
CA ASN A 156 13.27 18.33 13.86
C ASN A 156 14.22 17.73 12.79
N LYS A 157 14.25 18.31 11.58
CA LYS A 157 14.90 17.73 10.38
C LYS A 157 16.38 17.35 10.51
N LYS A 158 17.10 17.97 11.47
CA LYS A 158 18.53 17.74 11.73
C LYS A 158 18.81 16.48 12.56
N VAL A 159 17.81 15.95 13.26
CA VAL A 159 17.96 14.81 14.16
C VAL A 159 18.07 13.52 13.35
N LYS A 160 19.26 12.92 13.33
CA LYS A 160 19.52 11.70 12.55
C LYS A 160 18.75 10.49 13.08
N SER A 161 18.62 10.35 14.40
CA SER A 161 17.90 9.23 15.03
C SER A 161 16.44 9.17 14.57
N LEU A 162 15.69 10.28 14.63
CA LEU A 162 14.30 10.34 14.15
C LEU A 162 14.15 9.90 12.69
N ARG A 163 15.11 10.29 11.84
CA ARG A 163 15.11 9.88 10.43
C ARG A 163 15.33 8.38 10.29
N THR A 164 16.33 7.83 10.98
CA THR A 164 16.58 6.39 10.96
C THR A 164 15.38 5.62 11.49
N THR A 165 14.82 6.03 12.62
CA THR A 165 13.63 5.41 13.21
C THR A 165 12.44 5.43 12.25
N HIS A 166 12.13 6.58 11.64
CA HIS A 166 11.05 6.67 10.65
C HIS A 166 11.27 5.69 9.49
N MET A 167 12.47 5.66 8.90
CA MET A 167 12.77 4.74 7.80
C MET A 167 12.70 3.27 8.20
N THR A 168 13.20 2.91 9.39
CA THR A 168 13.13 1.55 9.90
C THR A 168 11.67 1.12 10.11
N LEU A 169 10.84 1.99 10.70
CA LEU A 169 9.43 1.69 10.90
C LEU A 169 8.67 1.52 9.58
N ILE A 170 8.96 2.35 8.57
CA ILE A 170 8.39 2.19 7.22
C ILE A 170 8.82 0.86 6.59
N ALA A 171 10.09 0.46 6.73
CA ALA A 171 10.58 -0.82 6.23
C ALA A 171 9.90 -2.00 6.92
N VAL A 172 9.74 -1.95 8.25
CA VAL A 172 9.01 -2.97 9.02
C VAL A 172 7.55 -3.03 8.59
N THR A 173 6.89 -1.87 8.47
CA THR A 173 5.50 -1.78 7.99
C THR A 173 5.36 -2.44 6.62
N MET A 174 6.28 -2.16 5.68
CA MET A 174 6.25 -2.74 4.35
C MET A 174 6.32 -4.27 4.38
N VAL A 175 7.17 -4.85 5.24
CA VAL A 175 7.27 -6.32 5.38
C VAL A 175 5.97 -6.91 5.93
N ILE A 176 5.40 -6.31 6.98
CA ILE A 176 4.15 -6.79 7.60
C ILE A 176 2.97 -6.62 6.62
N ALA A 177 2.89 -5.49 5.92
CA ALA A 177 1.85 -5.23 4.92
C ALA A 177 1.91 -6.22 3.75
N LEU A 178 3.11 -6.52 3.23
CA LEU A 178 3.26 -7.53 2.18
C LEU A 178 2.89 -8.93 2.66
N PHE A 179 3.21 -9.26 3.92
CA PHE A 179 2.79 -10.52 4.52
C PHE A 179 1.26 -10.58 4.64
N HIS A 180 0.61 -9.52 5.13
CA HIS A 180 -0.85 -9.42 5.20
C HIS A 180 -1.51 -9.62 3.83
N ILE A 181 -1.06 -8.91 2.79
CA ILE A 181 -1.57 -9.06 1.42
C ILE A 181 -1.38 -10.49 0.86
N PHE A 182 -0.36 -11.22 1.32
CA PHE A 182 -0.09 -12.56 0.83
C PHE A 182 -0.95 -13.64 1.48
N ILE A 183 -1.39 -13.40 2.73
CA ILE A 183 -2.20 -14.36 3.48
C ILE A 183 -3.69 -14.05 3.45
N SER A 184 -4.05 -12.82 3.08
CA SER A 184 -5.43 -12.36 2.86
C SER A 184 -5.87 -12.52 1.42
#